data_AF-A0A0Q7BMW9-F1
#
_entry.id   AF-A0A0Q7BMW9-F1
#
_cell.length_a   1.000
_cell.length_b   1.000
_cell.length_c   1.000
_cell.angle_alpha   90.00
_cell.angle_beta   90.00
_cell.angle_gamma   90.00
#
_symmetry.space_group_name_H-M   'P 1'
#
loop_
_entity.id
_entity.type
_entity.pdbx_description
1 polymer ?
#
loop_
_entity_poly.entity_id
_entity_poly.type
_entity_poly.pdbx_seq_one_letter_code
_entity_poly.pdbx_strand_id
1 'polypeptide(L)'
;MAASVRALPGYDPRCGGNCCELIWSEAGRLCEVDDPADAYHPPGYDYPDHYDVALDVQTGIVVRCLPVGGDPRSPWLENTILDVG
;
A
#
# COMPACT_ATOMS: atom_id res chain seq x y z
N MET A 1 9.06 15.52 3.04
CA MET A 1 8.75 15.44 1.58
C MET A 1 7.64 14.43 1.41
N ALA A 2 6.64 14.74 0.59
CA ALA A 2 5.58 13.79 0.22
C ALA A 2 5.81 13.36 -1.23
N ALA A 3 5.63 12.07 -1.50
CA ALA A 3 5.68 11.49 -2.83
C ALA A 3 4.38 10.74 -3.10
N SER A 4 3.93 10.76 -4.36
CA SER A 4 2.79 9.97 -4.83
C SER A 4 3.32 8.65 -5.40
N VAL A 5 2.77 7.53 -4.95
CA VAL A 5 3.18 6.19 -5.41
C VAL A 5 1.98 5.35 -5.82
N ARG A 6 2.18 4.50 -6.84
CA ARG A 6 1.16 3.59 -7.36
C ARG A 6 1.81 2.27 -7.77
N ALA A 7 1.17 1.14 -7.44
CA ALA A 7 1.58 -0.17 -7.91
C ALA A 7 1.16 -0.36 -9.38
N LEU A 8 2.06 -0.91 -10.18
CA LEU A 8 1.86 -1.18 -11.61
C LEU A 8 1.92 -2.69 -11.87
N PRO A 9 1.45 -3.17 -13.04
CA PRO A 9 1.62 -4.57 -13.42
C PRO A 9 3.09 -5.00 -13.31
N GLY A 10 3.35 -6.15 -12.68
CA GLY A 10 4.70 -6.66 -12.41
C GLY A 10 5.34 -6.14 -11.12
N TYR A 11 4.60 -5.40 -10.28
CA TYR A 11 5.00 -5.11 -8.91
C TYR A 11 5.26 -6.43 -8.15
N ASP A 12 6.38 -6.52 -7.43
CA ASP A 12 6.80 -7.72 -6.68
C ASP A 12 7.14 -7.33 -5.23
N PRO A 13 6.13 -7.20 -4.35
CA PRO A 13 6.36 -6.78 -2.97
C PRO A 13 7.04 -7.90 -2.19
N ARG A 14 8.22 -7.60 -1.61
CA ARG A 14 8.97 -8.57 -0.76
C ARG A 14 8.25 -8.97 0.52
N CYS A 15 7.23 -8.21 0.87
CA CYS A 15 6.42 -8.38 2.03
C CYS A 15 5.01 -8.49 1.44
N GLY A 16 4.46 -9.71 1.39
CA GLY A 16 3.20 -10.03 0.70
C GLY A 16 2.12 -9.00 1.02
N GLY A 17 1.28 -8.70 0.02
CA GLY A 17 0.46 -7.50 -0.24
C GLY A 17 -0.38 -6.85 0.89
N ASN A 18 -0.16 -7.22 2.14
CA ASN A 18 -0.75 -6.66 3.35
C ASN A 18 0.26 -6.20 4.43
N CYS A 19 1.52 -6.65 4.47
CA CYS A 19 2.44 -6.17 5.53
C CYS A 19 3.08 -4.80 5.22
N CYS A 20 3.07 -4.42 3.94
CA CYS A 20 3.32 -3.07 3.49
C CYS A 20 1.97 -2.59 2.97
N GLU A 21 1.10 -2.14 3.87
CA GLU A 21 -0.15 -1.42 3.55
C GLU A 21 0.08 -0.16 2.67
N LEU A 22 1.33 0.08 2.29
CA LEU A 22 1.79 1.14 1.43
C LEU A 22 1.07 1.23 0.09
N ILE A 23 0.54 0.13 -0.46
CA ILE A 23 -0.22 0.19 -1.70
C ILE A 23 -1.27 -0.94 -1.80
N TRP A 24 -2.33 -0.91 -0.98
CA TRP A 24 -3.51 -1.75 -1.24
C TRP A 24 -4.02 -1.44 -2.65
N SER A 25 -3.93 -2.42 -3.54
CA SER A 25 -4.13 -2.25 -4.97
C SER A 25 -4.48 -3.59 -5.62
N GLU A 26 -5.10 -3.54 -6.79
CA GLU A 26 -5.35 -4.73 -7.61
C GLU A 26 -4.05 -5.47 -7.92
N ALA A 27 -3.01 -4.74 -8.34
CA ALA A 27 -1.69 -5.31 -8.61
C ALA A 27 -1.11 -6.02 -7.38
N GLY A 28 -1.17 -5.39 -6.20
CA GLY A 28 -0.72 -6.03 -4.96
C GLY A 28 -1.50 -7.29 -4.62
N ARG A 29 -2.82 -7.27 -4.82
CA ARG A 29 -3.69 -8.44 -4.57
C ARG A 29 -3.37 -9.61 -5.49
N LEU A 30 -3.11 -9.34 -6.76
CA LEU A 30 -2.72 -10.37 -7.75
C LEU A 30 -1.39 -11.04 -7.40
N CYS A 31 -0.48 -10.36 -6.68
CA CYS A 31 0.77 -10.94 -6.21
C CYS A 31 0.62 -11.87 -4.99
N GLU A 32 -0.53 -11.85 -4.31
CA GLU A 32 -0.78 -12.69 -3.13
C GLU A 32 -1.27 -14.10 -3.48
N VAL A 33 -1.56 -14.36 -4.75
CA VAL A 33 -2.14 -15.61 -5.22
C VAL A 33 -1.36 -16.17 -6.41
N ASP A 34 -1.32 -17.49 -6.53
CA ASP A 34 -0.65 -18.15 -7.66
C ASP A 34 -1.51 -18.11 -8.94
N ASP A 35 -2.84 -18.20 -8.80
CA ASP A 35 -3.81 -18.05 -9.89
C ASP A 35 -4.50 -16.68 -9.79
N PRO A 36 -4.41 -15.81 -10.81
CA PRO A 36 -5.14 -14.54 -10.84
C PRO A 36 -6.65 -14.67 -10.62
N ALA A 37 -7.27 -15.81 -10.95
CA ALA A 37 -8.68 -16.06 -10.68
C ALA A 37 -9.01 -16.12 -9.18
N ASP A 38 -8.02 -16.44 -8.34
CA ASP A 38 -8.14 -16.50 -6.88
C ASP A 38 -7.98 -15.12 -6.22
N ALA A 39 -7.56 -14.10 -6.97
CA ALA A 39 -7.49 -12.70 -6.52
C ALA A 39 -8.88 -12.05 -6.44
N TYR A 40 -9.89 -12.79 -5.98
CA TYR A 40 -11.26 -12.33 -5.92
C TYR A 40 -11.37 -11.01 -5.14
N HIS A 41 -12.05 -10.04 -5.77
CA HIS A 41 -12.39 -8.77 -5.17
C HIS A 41 -13.93 -8.61 -5.21
N PRO A 42 -14.60 -8.41 -4.06
CA PRO A 42 -16.05 -8.25 -4.04
C PRO A 42 -16.50 -7.07 -4.92
N PRO A 43 -17.59 -7.22 -5.68
CA PRO A 43 -18.14 -6.11 -6.45
C PRO A 43 -18.44 -4.89 -5.55
N GLY A 44 -18.01 -3.71 -5.99
CA GLY A 44 -18.23 -2.46 -5.26
C GLY A 44 -17.17 -2.12 -4.21
N TYR A 45 -16.13 -2.94 -4.05
CA TYR A 45 -14.88 -2.48 -3.46
C TYR A 45 -14.01 -1.88 -4.57
N ASP A 46 -13.41 -0.73 -4.27
CA ASP A 46 -12.52 -0.02 -5.18
C ASP A 46 -11.17 0.20 -4.51
N TYR A 47 -10.11 0.15 -5.32
CA TYR A 47 -8.76 0.41 -4.85
C TYR A 47 -8.47 1.91 -4.91
N PRO A 48 -7.61 2.44 -4.03
CA PRO A 48 -7.08 3.78 -4.19
C PRO A 48 -6.38 3.95 -5.54
N ASP A 49 -6.48 5.15 -6.12
CA ASP A 49 -5.78 5.49 -7.36
C ASP A 49 -4.26 5.48 -7.14
N HIS A 50 -3.85 6.00 -5.98
CA HIS A 50 -2.48 6.10 -5.51
C HIS A 50 -2.45 6.37 -4.01
N TYR A 51 -1.24 6.41 -3.46
CA TYR A 51 -0.98 6.77 -2.07
C TYR A 51 -0.06 7.98 -1.96
N ASP A 52 -0.42 8.89 -1.05
CA ASP A 52 0.48 9.94 -0.57
C ASP A 52 1.36 9.38 0.54
N VAL A 53 2.66 9.32 0.27
CA VAL A 53 3.65 8.70 1.14
C VAL A 53 4.63 9.73 1.69
N ALA A 54 4.88 9.68 2.99
CA ALA A 54 5.93 10.44 3.66
C ALA A 54 6.97 9.49 4.27
N LEU A 55 8.25 9.76 3.99
CA LEU A 55 9.38 9.00 4.52
C LEU A 55 10.14 9.81 5.56
N ASP A 56 10.60 9.13 6.60
CA ASP A 56 11.72 9.61 7.40
C ASP A 56 13.01 9.45 6.58
N VAL A 57 13.66 10.57 6.29
CA VAL A 57 14.82 10.61 5.37
C VAL A 57 16.07 9.98 5.96
N GLN A 58 16.16 9.89 7.29
CA GLN A 58 17.33 9.33 7.97
C GLN A 58 17.30 7.80 7.95
N THR A 59 16.12 7.22 8.19
CA THR A 59 15.93 5.77 8.32
C THR A 59 15.38 5.12 7.06
N GLY A 60 14.79 5.90 6.14
CA GLY A 60 14.09 5.38 4.96
C GLY A 60 12.75 4.73 5.28
N ILE A 61 12.27 4.83 6.52
CA ILE A 61 10.99 4.25 6.94
C ILE A 61 9.84 5.13 6.46
N VAL A 62 8.77 4.51 5.96
CA VAL A 62 7.53 5.24 5.70
C VAL A 62 6.85 5.57 7.03
N VAL A 63 6.72 6.86 7.32
CA VAL A 63 6.06 7.35 8.54
C VAL A 63 4.59 7.65 8.31
N ARG A 64 4.16 7.85 7.05
CA ARG A 64 2.74 8.02 6.71
C ARG A 64 2.44 7.53 5.31
N CYS A 65 1.28 6.89 5.15
CA CYS A 65 0.75 6.43 3.88
C CYS A 65 -0.77 6.62 3.86
N LEU A 66 -1.26 7.51 3.00
CA LEU A 66 -2.69 7.84 2.91
C LEU A 66 -3.23 7.49 1.52
N PRO A 67 -4.37 6.77 1.43
CA PRO A 67 -5.00 6.49 0.15
C PRO A 67 -5.59 7.76 -0.45
N VAL A 68 -5.49 7.90 -1.77
CA VAL A 68 -6.10 8.96 -2.56
C VAL A 68 -6.99 8.34 -3.63
N GLY A 69 -8.26 8.77 -3.67
CA GLY A 69 -9.27 8.14 -4.53
C GLY A 69 -9.73 6.78 -4.00
N GLY A 70 -10.64 6.12 -4.72
CA GLY A 70 -11.17 4.80 -4.36
C GLY A 70 -12.06 4.76 -3.11
N ASP A 71 -12.08 3.61 -2.43
CA ASP A 71 -12.88 3.38 -1.22
C ASP A 71 -12.31 4.18 -0.03
N PRO A 72 -13.12 5.02 0.67
CA PRO A 72 -12.68 5.78 1.83
C PRO A 72 -12.29 4.92 3.05
N ARG A 73 -12.58 3.62 3.02
CA ARG A 73 -12.20 2.62 4.04
C ARG A 73 -10.92 1.89 3.69
N SER A 74 -10.25 2.29 2.61
CA SER A 74 -8.96 1.72 2.23
C SER A 74 -7.97 1.83 3.38
N PRO A 75 -7.11 0.81 3.57
CA PRO A 75 -6.14 0.82 4.65
C PRO A 75 -5.16 1.98 4.50
N TRP A 76 -4.72 2.50 5.64
CA TRP A 76 -3.79 3.61 5.76
C TRP A 76 -2.90 3.37 6.97
N LEU A 77 -1.73 4.01 6.97
CA LEU A 77 -0.73 3.82 8.01
C LEU A 77 -0.15 5.16 8.47
N GLU A 78 0.04 5.29 9.78
CA GLU A 78 0.86 6.34 10.37
C GLU A 78 1.74 5.73 11.47
N ASN A 79 3.06 5.90 11.35
CA ASN A 79 4.04 5.41 12.30
C ASN A 79 4.65 6.55 13.10
N THR A 80 4.69 6.38 14.42
CA THR A 80 5.56 7.20 15.28
C THR A 80 6.86 6.45 15.52
N ILE A 81 7.98 7.02 15.11
CA ILE A 81 9.31 6.49 15.42
C ILE A 81 9.67 6.95 16.83
N LEU A 82 9.86 5.99 17.74
CA LEU A 82 10.27 6.25 19.11
C LEU A 82 11.76 5.99 19.24
N ASP A 83 12.45 6.89 19.95
CA ASP A 83 13.80 6.62 20.42
C ASP A 83 13.72 5.65 21.61
N VAL A 84 14.42 4.52 21.49
CA VAL A 84 14.54 3.51 22.54
C VAL A 84 16.02 3.45 22.92
N GLY A 85 16.37 4.21 23.96
CA GLY A 85 17.74 4.33 24.47
C GLY A 85 18.34 3.04 25.01
#